data_AF-A0A6J2XLX3-F1
#
_entry.id   AF-A0A6J2XLX3-F1
#
_cell.length_a   1.000
_cell.length_b   1.000
_cell.length_c   1.000
_cell.angle_alpha   90.00
_cell.angle_beta   90.00
_cell.angle_gamma   90.00
#
_symmetry.space_group_name_H-M   'P 1'
#
loop_
_entity.id
_entity.type
_entity.pdbx_description
1 polymer ?
#
loop_
_entity_poly.entity_id
_entity_poly.type
_entity_poly.pdbx_seq_one_letter_code
_entity_poly.pdbx_strand_id
1 'polypeptide(L)'
;METLIAMCDITGYLIVYCSVIQNQQTLAKILKDINIFSKYCNKEVILEADEQCTYYTKYLLIYLAVGLGCNLGWPLISTKHCIRSRGTDFHLKHNPCGMPTQNFYPFDASKPHIFWIVYMMEANYCVHICYAFSLATAMVTGLLIHIIAQLKNCGAMFENVFNENEENLDGFKDAAKRKFITCVKYHQEILLYTERVFNVFSRMLIIYVTMTSFTLATD
;
A
#
# COMPACT_ATOMS: atom_id res chain seq x y z
N MET A 1 -23.70 -8.58 9.27
CA MET A 1 -23.04 -7.77 8.23
C MET A 1 -21.61 -7.45 8.64
N GLU A 2 -21.38 -6.91 9.83
CA GLU A 2 -20.04 -6.73 10.42
C GLU A 2 -19.16 -8.00 10.39
N THR A 3 -19.73 -9.18 10.69
CA THR A 3 -19.00 -10.45 10.60
C THR A 3 -18.54 -10.80 9.19
N LEU A 4 -19.30 -10.38 8.16
CA LEU A 4 -18.96 -10.62 6.76
C LEU A 4 -17.82 -9.70 6.32
N ILE A 5 -17.86 -8.43 6.74
CA ILE A 5 -16.77 -7.46 6.55
C ILE A 5 -15.50 -7.98 7.22
N ALA A 6 -15.56 -8.42 8.48
CA ALA A 6 -14.43 -9.00 9.19
C ALA A 6 -13.85 -10.24 8.48
N MET A 7 -14.70 -11.12 7.95
CA MET A 7 -14.25 -12.28 7.15
C MET A 7 -13.57 -11.86 5.84
N CYS A 8 -14.11 -10.85 5.16
CA CYS A 8 -13.47 -10.26 3.99
C CYS A 8 -12.09 -9.68 4.35
N ASP A 9 -11.99 -8.91 5.44
CA ASP A 9 -10.74 -8.29 5.91
C ASP A 9 -9.66 -9.33 6.21
N ILE A 10 -10.02 -10.40 6.93
CA ILE A 10 -9.10 -11.50 7.23
C ILE A 10 -8.67 -12.22 5.95
N THR A 11 -9.62 -12.52 5.06
CA THR A 11 -9.32 -13.20 3.80
C THR A 11 -8.39 -12.35 2.92
N GLY A 12 -8.70 -11.05 2.81
CA GLY A 12 -7.86 -10.07 2.12
C GLY A 12 -6.46 -10.02 2.71
N TYR A 13 -6.36 -9.86 4.01
CA TYR A 13 -5.09 -9.84 4.74
C TYR A 13 -4.25 -11.08 4.42
N LEU A 14 -4.84 -12.28 4.52
CA LEU A 14 -4.13 -13.53 4.25
C LEU A 14 -3.62 -13.58 2.81
N ILE A 15 -4.42 -13.15 1.83
CA ILE A 15 -3.98 -13.17 0.45
C ILE A 15 -2.89 -12.12 0.19
N VAL A 16 -3.02 -10.90 0.71
CA VAL A 16 -1.99 -9.86 0.58
C VAL A 16 -0.69 -10.34 1.22
N TYR A 17 -0.76 -10.85 2.45
CA TYR A 17 0.38 -11.36 3.21
C TYR A 17 1.08 -12.50 2.47
N CYS A 18 0.32 -13.51 2.03
CA CYS A 18 0.86 -14.62 1.23
C CYS A 18 1.46 -14.14 -0.08
N SER A 19 0.82 -13.18 -0.77
CA SER A 19 1.33 -12.63 -2.03
C SER A 19 2.66 -11.90 -1.84
N VAL A 20 2.81 -11.13 -0.76
CA VAL A 20 4.07 -10.45 -0.42
C VAL A 20 5.17 -11.46 -0.10
N ILE A 21 4.88 -12.49 0.70
CA ILE A 21 5.86 -13.53 1.04
C ILE A 21 6.30 -14.32 -0.20
N GLN A 22 5.34 -14.76 -1.03
CA GLN A 22 5.63 -15.51 -2.24
C GLN A 22 6.49 -14.71 -3.22
N ASN A 23 6.27 -13.39 -3.30
CA ASN A 23 6.98 -12.51 -4.23
C ASN A 23 8.16 -11.75 -3.61
N GLN A 24 8.55 -12.03 -2.36
CA GLN A 24 9.56 -11.25 -1.64
C GLN A 24 10.89 -11.12 -2.39
N GLN A 25 11.33 -12.18 -3.07
CA GLN A 25 12.58 -12.17 -3.84
C GLN A 25 12.44 -11.32 -5.10
N THR A 26 11.31 -11.43 -5.79
CA THR A 26 10.98 -10.61 -6.96
C THR A 26 10.86 -9.13 -6.59
N LEU A 27 10.23 -8.84 -5.45
CA LEU A 27 10.11 -7.49 -4.90
C LEU A 27 11.49 -6.88 -4.59
N ALA A 28 12.35 -7.63 -3.90
CA ALA A 28 13.72 -7.20 -3.64
C ALA A 28 14.52 -6.95 -4.93
N LYS A 29 14.27 -7.76 -5.98
CA LYS A 29 14.87 -7.55 -7.30
C LYS A 29 14.34 -6.28 -7.96
N ILE A 30 13.03 -6.04 -7.97
CA ILE A 30 12.41 -4.83 -8.52
C ILE A 30 12.99 -3.58 -7.86
N LEU A 31 13.12 -3.56 -6.54
CA LEU A 31 13.71 -2.43 -5.82
C LEU A 31 15.17 -2.17 -6.23
N LYS A 32 15.96 -3.22 -6.48
CA LYS A 32 17.34 -3.09 -6.98
C LYS A 32 17.37 -2.63 -8.44
N ASP A 33 16.41 -3.07 -9.25
CA ASP A 33 16.30 -2.76 -10.67
C ASP A 33 16.00 -1.27 -10.92
N ILE A 34 15.58 -0.48 -9.91
CA ILE A 34 15.48 0.99 -10.01
C ILE A 34 16.81 1.60 -10.47
N ASN A 35 17.94 1.02 -10.05
CA ASN A 35 19.26 1.50 -10.45
C ASN A 35 19.55 1.31 -11.95
N ILE A 36 18.78 0.51 -12.68
CA ILE A 36 18.94 0.38 -14.15
C ILE A 36 18.73 1.75 -14.81
N PHE A 37 17.86 2.59 -14.25
CA PHE A 37 17.57 3.92 -14.78
C PHE A 37 18.72 4.92 -14.61
N SER A 38 19.70 4.64 -13.74
CA SER A 38 20.89 5.50 -13.61
C SER A 38 21.74 5.55 -14.88
N LYS A 39 21.47 4.67 -15.86
CA LYS A 39 22.07 4.70 -17.19
C LYS A 39 21.45 5.76 -18.11
N TYR A 40 20.23 6.20 -17.81
CA TYR A 40 19.41 7.06 -18.67
C TYR A 40 19.10 8.42 -18.03
N CYS A 41 19.04 8.48 -16.70
CA CYS A 41 18.71 9.70 -15.96
C CYS A 41 19.81 10.07 -14.95
N ASN A 42 19.82 11.35 -14.55
CA ASN A 42 20.66 11.80 -13.44
C ASN A 42 20.16 11.16 -12.13
N LYS A 43 21.09 10.86 -11.21
CA LYS A 43 20.78 10.30 -9.89
C LYS A 43 19.83 11.19 -9.08
N GLU A 44 19.86 12.50 -9.33
CA GLU A 44 18.94 13.47 -8.71
C GLU A 44 17.46 13.11 -8.93
N VAL A 45 17.07 12.63 -10.12
CA VAL A 45 15.69 12.22 -10.41
C VAL A 45 15.25 11.04 -9.56
N ILE A 46 16.18 10.10 -9.31
CA ILE A 46 15.92 8.92 -8.47
C ILE A 46 15.82 9.34 -7.00
N LEU A 47 16.72 10.20 -6.53
CA LEU A 47 16.74 10.72 -5.16
C LEU A 47 15.50 11.56 -4.85
N GLU A 48 15.04 12.39 -5.78
CA GLU A 48 13.81 13.17 -5.62
C GLU A 48 12.59 12.25 -5.50
N ALA A 49 12.53 11.18 -6.30
CA ALA A 49 11.48 10.18 -6.18
C ALA A 49 11.54 9.44 -4.83
N ASP A 50 12.73 9.08 -4.34
CA ASP A 50 12.93 8.47 -3.01
C ASP A 50 12.47 9.40 -1.86
N GLU A 51 12.75 10.70 -1.99
CA GLU A 51 12.33 11.72 -1.02
C GLU A 51 10.80 11.84 -1.01
N GLN A 52 10.16 11.91 -2.17
CA GLN A 52 8.69 11.92 -2.29
C GLN A 52 8.08 10.64 -1.70
N CYS A 53 8.63 9.45 -2.01
CA CYS A 53 8.21 8.19 -1.43
C CYS A 53 8.30 8.20 0.10
N THR A 54 9.41 8.68 0.64
CA THR A 54 9.64 8.82 2.09
C THR A 54 8.64 9.79 2.71
N TYR A 55 8.38 10.91 2.05
CA TYR A 55 7.40 11.90 2.47
C TYR A 55 6.02 11.26 2.60
N TYR A 56 5.47 10.67 1.53
CA TYR A 56 4.14 10.04 1.58
C TYR A 56 4.05 8.88 2.58
N THR A 57 5.12 8.09 2.72
CA THR A 57 5.17 7.00 3.71
C THR A 57 5.05 7.53 5.14
N LYS A 58 5.70 8.66 5.47
CA LYS A 58 5.56 9.29 6.79
C LYS A 58 4.13 9.73 7.08
N TYR A 59 3.45 10.37 6.11
CA TYR A 59 2.04 10.76 6.27
C TYR A 59 1.14 9.55 6.47
N LEU A 60 1.36 8.47 5.71
CA LEU A 60 0.59 7.24 5.86
C LEU A 60 0.77 6.61 7.24
N LEU A 61 2.00 6.59 7.78
CA LEU A 61 2.27 6.07 9.12
C LEU A 61 1.59 6.90 10.22
N ILE A 62 1.58 8.23 10.10
CA ILE A 62 0.87 9.12 11.04
C ILE A 62 -0.63 8.87 10.96
N TYR A 63 -1.19 8.81 9.76
CA TYR A 63 -2.59 8.52 9.52
C TYR A 63 -3.00 7.16 10.14
N LEU A 64 -2.18 6.13 9.93
CA LEU A 64 -2.39 4.80 10.51
C LEU A 64 -2.33 4.82 12.04
N ALA A 65 -1.36 5.53 12.63
CA ALA A 65 -1.24 5.62 14.08
C ALA A 65 -2.48 6.31 14.71
N VAL A 66 -2.96 7.39 14.11
CA VAL A 66 -4.19 8.07 14.56
C VAL A 66 -5.40 7.17 14.38
N GLY A 67 -5.56 6.55 13.20
CA GLY A 67 -6.67 5.65 12.91
C GLY A 67 -6.74 4.46 13.87
N LEU A 68 -5.61 3.81 14.14
CA LEU A 68 -5.51 2.73 15.12
C LEU A 68 -5.84 3.22 16.54
N GLY A 69 -5.30 4.37 16.95
CA GLY A 69 -5.61 4.96 18.25
C GLY A 69 -7.10 5.23 18.44
N CYS A 70 -7.74 5.81 17.43
CA CYS A 70 -9.18 6.03 17.41
C CYS A 70 -9.95 4.71 17.43
N ASN A 71 -9.60 3.74 16.57
CA ASN A 71 -10.31 2.48 16.45
C ASN A 71 -10.24 1.62 17.73
N LEU A 72 -9.08 1.60 18.41
CA LEU A 72 -8.90 0.86 19.66
C LEU A 72 -9.48 1.60 20.87
N GLY A 73 -9.36 2.93 20.90
CA GLY A 73 -9.81 3.75 22.03
C GLY A 73 -11.30 4.04 22.05
N TRP A 74 -11.95 4.17 20.88
CA TRP A 74 -13.36 4.55 20.77
C TRP A 74 -14.31 3.56 21.47
N PRO A 75 -14.15 2.22 21.31
CA PRO A 75 -15.00 1.25 22.00
C PRO A 75 -14.93 1.37 23.52
N LEU A 76 -13.76 1.69 24.09
CA LEU A 76 -13.57 1.85 25.53
C LEU A 76 -14.34 3.03 26.10
N ILE A 77 -14.53 4.10 25.31
CA ILE A 77 -15.24 5.30 25.72
C ILE A 77 -16.76 5.11 25.62
N SER A 78 -17.22 4.38 24.59
CA SER A 78 -18.66 4.22 24.26
C SER A 78 -19.34 3.00 24.90
N THR A 79 -18.82 2.50 26.03
CA THR A 79 -19.33 1.27 26.68
C THR A 79 -20.78 1.39 27.16
N LYS A 80 -21.20 2.59 27.60
CA LYS A 80 -22.55 2.83 28.15
C LYS A 80 -23.67 2.56 27.14
N HIS A 81 -23.46 2.89 25.87
CA HIS A 81 -24.44 2.64 24.82
C HIS A 81 -24.56 1.15 24.52
N CYS A 82 -23.43 0.45 24.43
CA CYS A 82 -23.36 -0.99 24.19
C CYS A 82 -24.06 -1.81 25.28
N ILE A 83 -23.82 -1.49 26.56
CA ILE A 83 -24.45 -2.20 27.69
C ILE A 83 -25.97 -2.06 27.63
N ARG A 84 -26.48 -0.87 27.28
CA ARG A 84 -27.92 -0.61 27.17
C ARG A 84 -28.57 -1.37 26.02
N SER A 85 -27.85 -1.63 24.93
CA SER A 85 -28.38 -2.28 23.73
C SER A 85 -28.42 -3.81 23.83
N ARG A 86 -27.49 -4.45 24.54
CA ARG A 86 -27.34 -5.93 24.52
C ARG A 86 -28.28 -6.71 25.44
N GLY A 87 -28.91 -6.06 26.42
CA GLY A 87 -30.08 -6.52 27.17
C GLY A 87 -29.98 -7.81 28.02
N THR A 88 -29.03 -8.71 27.74
CA THR A 88 -28.90 -10.01 28.42
C THR A 88 -27.46 -10.23 28.91
N ASP A 89 -27.34 -10.80 30.12
CA ASP A 89 -26.06 -11.13 30.74
C ASP A 89 -25.27 -12.17 29.94
N PHE A 90 -25.95 -13.03 29.18
CA PHE A 90 -25.31 -14.01 28.30
C PHE A 90 -24.49 -13.31 27.22
N HIS A 91 -25.07 -12.33 26.51
CA HIS A 91 -24.35 -11.60 25.47
C HIS A 91 -23.21 -10.76 26.03
N LEU A 92 -23.37 -10.17 27.22
CA LEU A 92 -22.31 -9.38 27.86
C LEU A 92 -21.12 -10.23 28.29
N LYS A 93 -21.34 -11.47 28.73
CA LYS A 93 -20.26 -12.42 29.08
C LYS A 93 -19.47 -12.89 27.87
N HIS A 94 -20.16 -13.20 26.79
CA HIS A 94 -19.56 -13.80 25.59
C HIS A 94 -19.14 -12.77 24.53
N ASN A 95 -19.59 -11.53 24.64
CA ASN A 95 -19.17 -10.41 23.80
C ASN A 95 -19.18 -9.17 24.71
N PRO A 96 -18.07 -8.87 25.41
CA PRO A 96 -18.04 -7.75 26.33
C PRO A 96 -18.01 -6.42 25.57
N CYS A 97 -18.61 -5.39 26.16
CA CYS A 97 -18.55 -4.04 25.63
C CYS A 97 -17.14 -3.45 25.82
N GLY A 98 -16.68 -2.63 24.86
CA GLY A 98 -15.34 -2.03 24.91
C GLY A 98 -14.25 -2.83 24.19
N MET A 99 -14.59 -3.95 23.57
CA MET A 99 -13.69 -4.70 22.70
C MET A 99 -13.41 -3.93 21.40
N PRO A 100 -12.19 -4.01 20.83
CA PRO A 100 -11.85 -3.44 19.53
C PRO A 100 -12.77 -3.92 18.40
N THR A 101 -13.16 -5.19 18.45
CA THR A 101 -14.08 -5.81 17.48
C THR A 101 -15.19 -6.57 18.19
N GLN A 102 -16.35 -6.66 17.55
CA GLN A 102 -17.50 -7.37 18.11
C GLN A 102 -17.43 -8.87 17.80
N ASN A 103 -16.76 -9.64 18.66
CA ASN A 103 -16.65 -11.08 18.52
C ASN A 103 -17.43 -11.84 19.60
N PHE A 104 -17.91 -13.03 19.23
CA PHE A 104 -18.54 -13.95 20.18
C PHE A 104 -17.51 -14.98 20.65
N TYR A 105 -17.24 -14.99 21.95
CA TYR A 105 -16.30 -15.88 22.60
C TYR A 105 -17.02 -17.09 23.18
N PRO A 106 -16.48 -18.32 23.08
CA PRO A 106 -17.08 -19.50 23.70
C PRO A 106 -16.90 -19.52 25.23
N PHE A 107 -16.22 -18.53 25.80
CA PHE A 107 -15.96 -18.38 27.23
C PHE A 107 -16.39 -16.97 27.71
N ASP A 108 -16.45 -16.80 29.03
CA ASP A 108 -16.78 -15.52 29.66
C ASP A 108 -15.59 -14.55 29.56
N ALA A 109 -15.60 -13.73 28.50
CA ALA A 109 -14.62 -12.70 28.21
C ALA A 109 -14.85 -11.42 29.02
N SER A 110 -15.96 -11.29 29.76
CA SER A 110 -16.23 -10.12 30.60
C SER A 110 -15.39 -10.08 31.89
N LYS A 111 -14.78 -11.20 32.28
CA LYS A 111 -13.91 -11.28 33.47
C LYS A 111 -12.71 -10.34 33.30
N PRO A 112 -12.35 -9.50 34.30
CA PRO A 112 -11.33 -8.46 34.13
C PRO A 112 -10.00 -8.94 33.55
N HIS A 113 -9.47 -10.08 34.03
CA HIS A 113 -8.21 -10.62 33.51
C HIS A 113 -8.34 -11.15 32.08
N ILE A 114 -9.44 -11.83 31.76
CA ILE A 114 -9.66 -12.40 30.43
C ILE A 114 -9.93 -11.29 29.43
N PHE A 115 -10.72 -10.28 29.81
CA PHE A 115 -11.01 -9.10 29.00
C PHE A 115 -9.73 -8.46 28.47
N TRP A 116 -8.77 -8.15 29.35
CA TRP A 116 -7.52 -7.50 28.93
C TRP A 116 -6.64 -8.39 28.06
N ILE A 117 -6.60 -9.70 28.32
CA ILE A 117 -5.86 -10.64 27.46
C ILE A 117 -6.46 -10.63 26.04
N VAL A 118 -7.77 -10.79 25.94
CA VAL A 118 -8.47 -10.85 24.65
C VAL A 118 -8.40 -9.50 23.93
N TYR A 119 -8.54 -8.38 24.65
CA TYR A 119 -8.38 -7.03 24.12
C TYR A 119 -7.00 -6.86 23.48
N MET A 120 -5.92 -7.25 24.19
CA MET A 120 -4.56 -7.14 23.66
C MET A 120 -4.33 -8.04 22.44
N MET A 121 -4.93 -9.24 22.42
CA MET A 121 -4.88 -10.11 21.24
C MET A 121 -5.58 -9.48 20.04
N GLU A 122 -6.82 -9.01 20.19
CA GLU A 122 -7.56 -8.33 19.10
C GLU A 122 -6.84 -7.06 18.63
N ALA A 123 -6.33 -6.25 19.56
CA ALA A 123 -5.58 -5.05 19.24
C ALA A 123 -4.32 -5.39 18.43
N ASN A 124 -3.59 -6.44 18.81
CA ASN A 124 -2.44 -6.91 18.06
C ASN A 124 -2.82 -7.37 16.63
N TYR A 125 -3.90 -8.13 16.46
CA TYR A 125 -4.40 -8.51 15.14
C TYR A 125 -4.77 -7.30 14.29
N CYS A 126 -5.54 -6.36 14.84
CA CYS A 126 -5.93 -5.13 14.16
C CYS A 126 -4.69 -4.35 13.68
N VAL A 127 -3.71 -4.18 14.56
CA VAL A 127 -2.43 -3.53 14.24
C VAL A 127 -1.71 -4.25 13.10
N HIS A 128 -1.56 -5.58 13.17
CA HIS A 128 -0.88 -6.36 12.12
C HIS A 128 -1.58 -6.29 10.76
N ILE A 129 -2.90 -6.37 10.74
CA ILE A 129 -3.69 -6.26 9.50
C ILE A 129 -3.48 -4.88 8.88
N CYS A 130 -3.66 -3.81 9.66
CA CYS A 130 -3.46 -2.44 9.19
C CYS A 130 -2.04 -2.21 8.67
N TYR A 131 -1.01 -2.68 9.39
CA TYR A 131 0.38 -2.55 8.94
C TYR A 131 0.64 -3.29 7.63
N ALA A 132 0.12 -4.51 7.45
CA ALA A 132 0.34 -5.29 6.24
C ALA A 132 -0.26 -4.59 5.00
N PHE A 133 -1.50 -4.12 5.11
CA PHE A 133 -2.14 -3.37 4.02
C PHE A 133 -1.42 -2.05 3.74
N SER A 134 -1.11 -1.26 4.77
CA SER A 134 -0.43 0.03 4.59
C SER A 134 0.98 -0.11 4.05
N LEU A 135 1.75 -1.12 4.47
CA LEU A 135 3.08 -1.38 3.92
C LEU A 135 3.00 -1.73 2.43
N ALA A 136 2.06 -2.58 2.07
CA ALA A 136 1.90 -2.99 0.68
C ALA A 136 1.40 -1.82 -0.19
N THR A 137 0.48 -0.99 0.31
CA THR A 137 0.06 0.26 -0.35
C THR A 137 1.21 1.27 -0.50
N ALA A 138 2.04 1.45 0.53
CA ALA A 138 3.21 2.32 0.47
C ALA A 138 4.21 1.82 -0.59
N MET A 139 4.42 0.50 -0.66
CA MET A 139 5.32 -0.12 -1.63
C MET A 139 4.84 0.09 -3.06
N VAL A 140 3.55 -0.18 -3.36
CA VAL A 140 2.98 0.05 -4.69
C VAL A 140 3.06 1.52 -5.06
N THR A 141 2.64 2.41 -4.16
CA THR A 141 2.66 3.86 -4.40
C THR A 141 4.08 4.34 -4.67
N GLY A 142 5.06 3.88 -3.89
CA GLY A 142 6.46 4.27 -4.08
C GLY A 142 7.00 3.84 -5.46
N LEU A 143 6.72 2.61 -5.88
CA LEU A 143 7.11 2.12 -7.20
C LEU A 143 6.45 2.91 -8.33
N LEU A 144 5.18 3.30 -8.17
CA LEU A 144 4.47 4.15 -9.13
C LEU A 144 5.06 5.56 -9.19
N ILE A 145 5.46 6.15 -8.06
CA ILE A 145 6.15 7.45 -8.03
C ILE A 145 7.45 7.37 -8.84
N HIS A 146 8.26 6.32 -8.63
CA HIS A 146 9.47 6.13 -9.44
C HIS A 146 9.15 6.00 -10.94
N ILE A 147 8.15 5.20 -11.32
CA ILE A 147 7.74 5.05 -12.73
C ILE A 147 7.34 6.41 -13.33
N ILE A 148 6.52 7.19 -12.61
CA ILE A 148 6.09 8.52 -13.06
C ILE A 148 7.29 9.47 -13.21
N ALA A 149 8.22 9.47 -12.27
CA ALA A 149 9.44 10.29 -12.35
C ALA A 149 10.28 9.91 -13.58
N GLN A 150 10.46 8.62 -13.84
CA GLN A 150 11.19 8.15 -15.03
C GLN A 150 10.47 8.52 -16.33
N LEU A 151 9.13 8.41 -16.37
CA LEU A 151 8.32 8.82 -17.53
C LEU A 151 8.42 10.31 -17.80
N LYS A 152 8.34 11.16 -16.77
CA LYS A 152 8.52 12.62 -16.91
C LYS A 152 9.90 12.96 -17.47
N ASN A 153 10.96 12.33 -16.93
CA ASN A 153 12.31 12.52 -17.44
C ASN A 153 12.47 12.02 -18.89
N CYS A 154 11.84 10.90 -19.24
CA CYS A 154 11.81 10.41 -20.62
C CYS A 154 11.08 11.39 -21.56
N GLY A 155 9.96 11.98 -21.11
CA GLY A 155 9.23 13.01 -21.86
C GLY A 155 10.06 14.26 -22.12
N ALA A 156 10.74 14.78 -21.09
CA ALA A 156 11.65 15.91 -21.23
C ALA A 156 12.83 15.59 -22.19
N MET A 157 13.32 14.36 -22.17
CA MET A 157 14.34 13.91 -23.12
C MET A 157 13.79 13.88 -24.56
N PHE A 158 12.55 13.43 -24.77
CA PHE A 158 11.87 13.44 -26.07
C PHE A 158 11.71 14.85 -26.64
N GLU A 159 11.27 15.80 -25.83
CA GLU A 159 11.10 17.22 -26.23
C GLU A 159 12.42 17.84 -26.68
N ASN A 160 13.54 17.42 -26.08
CA ASN A 160 14.86 17.95 -26.36
C ASN A 160 15.62 17.21 -27.47
N VAL A 161 15.04 16.17 -28.09
CA VAL A 161 15.72 15.38 -29.16
C VAL A 161 16.10 16.24 -30.36
N PHE A 162 15.25 17.21 -30.72
CA PHE A 162 15.42 18.04 -31.92
C PHE A 162 15.76 19.51 -31.61
N ASN A 163 16.05 19.85 -30.35
CA ASN A 163 16.19 21.23 -29.87
C ASN A 163 17.60 21.82 -30.02
N GLU A 164 18.47 21.22 -30.84
CA GLU A 164 19.82 21.73 -31.06
C GLU A 164 19.85 22.72 -32.23
N ASN A 165 20.18 23.98 -31.91
CA ASN A 165 20.53 25.05 -32.84
C ASN A 165 21.91 24.79 -33.49
N GLU A 166 22.12 23.65 -34.13
CA GLU A 166 23.40 23.32 -34.75
C GLU A 166 23.44 23.69 -36.24
N GLU A 167 24.38 24.56 -36.59
CA GLU A 167 24.68 25.06 -37.94
C GLU A 167 25.19 23.95 -38.93
N ASN A 168 25.29 22.68 -38.49
CA ASN A 168 25.76 21.54 -39.28
C ASN A 168 24.69 20.43 -39.43
N LEU A 169 23.94 20.46 -40.53
CA LEU A 169 22.79 19.58 -40.80
C LEU A 169 23.10 18.06 -40.79
N ASP A 170 24.28 17.64 -41.27
CA ASP A 170 24.60 16.21 -41.41
C ASP A 170 25.03 15.57 -40.07
N GLY A 171 25.80 16.30 -39.25
CA GLY A 171 26.12 15.87 -37.88
C GLY A 171 24.89 15.84 -36.97
N PHE A 172 24.00 16.82 -37.16
CA PHE A 172 22.75 16.96 -36.43
C PHE A 172 21.80 15.77 -36.64
N LYS A 173 21.62 15.29 -37.89
CA LYS A 173 20.75 14.14 -38.17
C LYS A 173 21.20 12.88 -37.45
N ASP A 174 22.51 12.59 -37.45
CA ASP A 174 23.06 11.41 -36.78
C ASP A 174 23.06 11.56 -35.24
N ALA A 175 23.24 12.77 -34.72
CA ALA A 175 23.11 13.08 -33.29
C ALA A 175 21.65 12.93 -32.81
N ALA A 176 20.70 13.55 -33.51
CA ALA A 176 19.27 13.47 -33.22
C ALA A 176 18.76 12.02 -33.32
N LYS A 177 19.17 11.27 -34.35
CA LYS A 177 18.83 9.84 -34.50
C LYS A 177 19.36 9.02 -33.31
N ARG A 178 20.59 9.26 -32.86
CA ARG A 178 21.16 8.57 -31.69
C ARG A 178 20.39 8.92 -30.40
N LYS A 179 20.11 10.20 -30.17
CA LYS A 179 19.30 10.65 -29.02
C LYS A 179 17.91 10.04 -29.02
N PHE A 180 17.25 10.02 -30.17
CA PHE A 180 15.94 9.39 -30.36
C PHE A 180 15.97 7.89 -30.03
N ILE A 181 16.94 7.14 -30.57
CA ILE A 181 17.09 5.71 -30.28
C ILE A 181 17.32 5.47 -28.78
N THR A 182 18.13 6.29 -28.12
CA THR A 182 18.34 6.20 -26.67
C THR A 182 17.04 6.47 -25.90
N CYS A 183 16.24 7.45 -26.34
CA CYS A 183 14.95 7.76 -25.72
C CYS A 183 13.96 6.60 -25.86
N VAL A 184 13.88 6.00 -27.05
CA VAL A 184 13.05 4.80 -27.30
C VAL A 184 13.49 3.64 -26.41
N LYS A 185 14.79 3.38 -26.29
CA LYS A 185 15.32 2.34 -25.39
C LYS A 185 14.98 2.62 -23.92
N TYR A 186 15.11 3.87 -23.49
CA TYR A 186 14.76 4.26 -22.13
C TYR A 186 13.27 4.04 -21.85
N HIS A 187 12.39 4.45 -22.77
CA HIS A 187 10.95 4.20 -22.66
C HIS A 187 10.62 2.71 -22.61
N GLN A 188 11.27 1.88 -23.44
CA GLN A 188 11.12 0.42 -23.40
C GLN A 188 11.52 -0.17 -22.04
N GLU A 189 12.62 0.29 -21.43
CA GLU A 189 13.02 -0.14 -20.10
C GLU A 189 12.00 0.25 -19.02
N ILE A 190 11.40 1.46 -19.12
CA ILE A 190 10.32 1.89 -18.22
C ILE A 190 9.09 0.98 -18.37
N LEU A 191 8.70 0.63 -19.60
CA LEU A 191 7.57 -0.26 -19.86
C LEU A 191 7.83 -1.65 -19.27
N LEU A 192 8.99 -2.25 -19.56
CA LEU A 192 9.37 -3.55 -19.03
C LEU A 192 9.42 -3.56 -17.50
N TYR A 193 9.90 -2.48 -16.88
CA TYR A 193 9.90 -2.33 -15.42
C TYR A 193 8.47 -2.24 -14.87
N THR A 194 7.62 -1.44 -15.51
CA THR A 194 6.21 -1.25 -15.14
C THR A 194 5.43 -2.57 -15.20
N GLU A 195 5.63 -3.36 -16.26
CA GLU A 195 5.03 -4.69 -16.41
C GLU A 195 5.46 -5.63 -15.28
N ARG A 196 6.75 -5.63 -14.90
CA ARG A 196 7.24 -6.44 -13.76
C ARG A 196 6.59 -6.02 -12.44
N VAL A 197 6.48 -4.71 -12.19
CA VAL A 197 5.78 -4.19 -11.00
C VAL A 197 4.32 -4.63 -11.02
N PHE A 198 3.61 -4.42 -12.12
CA PHE A 198 2.20 -4.77 -12.24
C PHE A 198 1.97 -6.27 -12.06
N ASN A 199 2.82 -7.13 -12.64
CA ASN A 199 2.69 -8.58 -12.49
C ASN A 199 2.76 -9.04 -11.03
N VAL A 200 3.61 -8.41 -10.22
CA VAL A 200 3.75 -8.75 -8.79
C VAL A 200 2.53 -8.27 -7.98
N PHE A 201 2.03 -7.06 -8.25
CA PHE A 201 0.98 -6.45 -7.44
C PHE A 201 -0.44 -6.65 -7.99
N SER A 202 -0.60 -7.17 -9.20
CA SER A 202 -1.90 -7.34 -9.89
C SER A 202 -2.92 -8.06 -9.01
N ARG A 203 -2.55 -9.20 -8.41
CA ARG A 203 -3.43 -9.98 -7.53
C ARG A 203 -3.85 -9.18 -6.30
N MET A 204 -2.88 -8.49 -5.67
CA MET A 204 -3.13 -7.66 -4.51
C MET A 204 -4.08 -6.51 -4.83
N LEU A 205 -3.87 -5.81 -5.95
CA LEU A 205 -4.70 -4.70 -6.40
C LEU A 205 -6.14 -5.13 -6.69
N ILE A 206 -6.32 -6.27 -7.36
CA ILE A 206 -7.66 -6.82 -7.63
C ILE A 206 -8.41 -7.07 -6.31
N ILE A 207 -7.75 -7.68 -5.33
CA ILE A 207 -8.36 -7.96 -4.02
C ILE A 207 -8.67 -6.67 -3.29
N TYR A 208 -7.74 -5.71 -3.28
CA TYR A 208 -7.92 -4.43 -2.62
C TYR A 208 -9.14 -3.67 -3.17
N VAL A 209 -9.25 -3.58 -4.50
CA VAL A 209 -10.40 -2.95 -5.17
C VAL A 209 -11.68 -3.71 -4.88
N THR A 210 -11.69 -5.04 -5.04
CA THR A 210 -12.88 -5.88 -4.80
C THR A 210 -13.40 -5.73 -3.37
N MET A 211 -12.50 -5.75 -2.38
CA MET A 211 -12.86 -5.61 -0.98
C MET A 211 -13.36 -4.21 -0.66
N THR A 212 -12.65 -3.17 -1.13
CA THR A 212 -13.08 -1.79 -0.89
C THR A 212 -14.45 -1.54 -1.51
N SER A 213 -14.70 -2.04 -2.73
CA SER A 213 -16.00 -1.96 -3.39
C SER A 213 -17.08 -2.73 -2.61
N PHE A 214 -16.74 -3.90 -2.06
CA PHE A 214 -17.67 -4.65 -1.23
C PHE A 214 -18.03 -3.88 0.04
N THR A 215 -17.04 -3.38 0.77
CA THR A 215 -17.24 -2.62 2.01
C THR A 215 -18.08 -1.36 1.74
N LEU A 216 -17.76 -0.60 0.69
CA LEU A 216 -18.52 0.60 0.29
C LEU A 216 -19.96 0.30 -0.16
N ALA A 217 -20.21 -0.89 -0.71
CA ALA A 217 -21.57 -1.30 -1.08
C ALA A 217 -22.39 -1.79 0.13
N THR A 218 -21.72 -2.11 1.24
CA THR A 218 -22.34 -2.56 2.48
C THR A 218 -22.49 -1.48 3.55
N ASP A 219 -21.80 -0.35 3.40
CA ASP A 219 -22.04 0.89 4.15
C ASP A 219 -23.33 1.59 3.67
#